data_AF-T0Y551-F1
#
_entry.id   AF-T0Y551-F1
#
_cell.length_a   1.000
_cell.length_b   1.000
_cell.length_c   1.000
_cell.angle_alpha   90.00
_cell.angle_beta   90.00
_cell.angle_gamma   90.00
#
_symmetry.space_group_name_H-M   'P 1'
#
loop_
_entity.id
_entity.type
_entity.pdbx_description
1 polymer ?
#
loop_
_entity_poly.entity_id
_entity_poly.type
_entity_poly.pdbx_seq_one_letter_code
_entity_poly.pdbx_strand_id
1 'polypeptide(L)'
;DQWGGSLANRARLMLRIIKATRESIGNELALGVRLCGDEVTTGGLEIDEAVQIAKLAERSGMVDYVNTSIGIATSTLYAIEASMAFPPGYALYIPSAIRQGVDLPVVAVGRFKDPTSIEKAIASGARRLGGRSRGV
;
A
#
# COMPACT_ATOMS: atom_id res chain seq x y z
N ASP A 1 11.94 22.81 -1.74
CA ASP A 1 11.47 23.15 -3.11
C ASP A 1 9.98 22.83 -3.19
N GLN A 2 9.42 22.67 -4.40
CA GLN A 2 8.01 22.31 -4.59
C GLN A 2 7.70 20.81 -4.39
N TRP A 3 8.70 19.98 -4.07
CA TRP A 3 8.60 18.53 -3.98
C TRP A 3 8.67 18.00 -2.55
N GLY A 4 9.00 18.86 -1.58
CA GLY A 4 9.11 18.52 -0.16
C GLY A 4 8.25 19.38 0.77
N GLY A 5 8.33 19.08 2.07
CA GLY A 5 7.56 19.74 3.11
C GLY A 5 6.19 19.10 3.29
N SER A 6 5.13 19.75 2.82
CA SER A 6 3.77 19.25 2.97
C SER A 6 3.55 17.89 2.28
N LEU A 7 2.64 17.08 2.82
CA LEU A 7 2.27 15.79 2.24
C LEU A 7 1.85 15.93 0.76
N ALA A 8 1.11 16.99 0.43
CA ALA A 8 0.69 17.28 -0.95
C ALA A 8 1.87 17.52 -1.89
N ASN A 9 2.92 18.20 -1.43
CA ASN A 9 4.14 18.40 -2.22
C ASN A 9 4.90 17.07 -2.39
N ARG A 10 5.00 16.27 -1.32
CA ARG A 10 5.66 14.95 -1.36
C ARG A 10 4.94 13.98 -2.31
N ALA A 11 3.61 13.96 -2.30
CA ALA A 11 2.79 13.13 -3.18
C ALA A 11 2.73 13.63 -4.63
N ARG A 12 3.18 14.86 -4.92
CA ARG A 12 3.06 15.49 -6.25
C ARG A 12 3.73 14.68 -7.34
N LEU A 13 4.92 14.13 -7.08
CA LEU A 13 5.65 13.34 -8.07
C LEU A 13 4.88 12.06 -8.40
N MET A 14 4.38 11.35 -7.38
CA MET A 14 3.56 10.15 -7.55
C MET A 14 2.33 10.44 -8.41
N LEU A 15 1.59 11.52 -8.14
CA LEU A 15 0.41 11.90 -8.91
C LEU A 15 0.74 12.23 -10.37
N ARG A 16 1.89 12.87 -10.64
CA ARG A 16 2.34 13.12 -12.01
C ARG A 16 2.67 11.84 -12.76
N ILE A 17 3.29 10.87 -12.10
CA ILE A 17 3.59 9.55 -12.68
C ILE A 17 2.30 8.80 -12.98
N ILE A 18 1.36 8.74 -12.02
CA ILE A 18 0.04 8.13 -12.21
C ILE A 18 -0.65 8.71 -13.45
N LYS A 19 -0.67 10.05 -13.57
CA LYS A 19 -1.27 10.73 -14.71
C LYS A 19 -0.61 10.35 -16.03
N ALA A 20 0.72 10.46 -16.11
CA ALA A 20 1.47 10.15 -17.33
C ALA A 20 1.29 8.67 -17.74
N THR A 21 1.29 7.75 -16.77
CA THR A 21 1.05 6.33 -17.04
C THR A 21 -0.37 6.10 -17.54
N ARG A 22 -1.39 6.70 -16.91
CA ARG A 22 -2.78 6.57 -17.35
C ARG A 22 -2.99 7.11 -18.77
N GLU A 23 -2.42 8.26 -19.08
CA GLU A 23 -2.45 8.83 -20.43
C GLU A 23 -1.79 7.91 -21.46
N SER A 24 -0.73 7.20 -21.07
CA SER A 24 0.00 6.28 -21.96
C SER A 24 -0.71 4.94 -22.18
N ILE A 25 -1.39 4.39 -21.18
CA ILE A 25 -2.00 3.04 -21.26
C ILE A 25 -3.49 3.07 -21.59
N GLY A 26 -4.13 4.24 -21.55
CA GLY A 26 -5.57 4.38 -21.72
C GLY A 26 -6.38 3.79 -20.54
N ASN A 27 -7.69 3.61 -20.73
CA ASN A 27 -8.61 3.13 -19.67
C ASN A 27 -8.89 1.62 -19.73
N GLU A 28 -8.32 0.89 -20.68
CA GLU A 28 -8.59 -0.54 -20.86
C GLU A 28 -7.72 -1.43 -19.95
N LEU A 29 -6.58 -0.92 -19.48
CA LEU A 29 -5.67 -1.63 -18.60
C LEU A 29 -5.79 -1.14 -17.17
N ALA A 30 -5.71 -2.07 -16.22
CA ALA A 30 -5.73 -1.74 -14.79
C ALA A 30 -4.41 -1.07 -14.35
N LEU A 31 -4.51 0.07 -13.68
CA LEU A 31 -3.40 0.79 -13.07
C LEU A 31 -3.53 0.73 -11.54
N GLY A 32 -2.55 0.14 -10.88
CA GLY A 32 -2.45 0.16 -9.42
C GLY A 32 -1.33 1.06 -8.94
N VAL A 33 -1.47 1.57 -7.71
CA VAL A 33 -0.37 2.22 -6.99
C VAL A 33 0.03 1.38 -5.80
N ARG A 34 1.33 1.15 -5.62
CA ARG A 34 1.88 0.47 -4.44
C ARG A 34 2.40 1.49 -3.45
N LEU A 35 1.83 1.50 -2.25
CA LEU A 35 2.14 2.44 -1.18
C LEU A 35 2.72 1.71 0.03
N CYS A 36 3.77 2.29 0.61
CA CYS A 36 4.19 1.93 1.96
C CYS A 36 3.14 2.47 2.95
N GLY A 37 2.65 1.61 3.84
CA GLY A 37 1.70 1.98 4.88
C GLY A 37 2.34 2.45 6.17
N ASP A 38 3.56 1.98 6.44
CA ASP A 38 4.34 2.36 7.62
C ASP A 38 5.81 2.01 7.35
N GLU A 39 6.70 2.98 7.47
CA GLU A 39 8.15 2.78 7.27
C GLU A 39 8.86 2.20 8.50
N VAL A 40 8.19 2.14 9.65
CA VAL A 40 8.68 1.58 10.93
C VAL A 40 9.99 2.24 11.37
N THR A 41 10.15 3.52 11.04
CA THR A 41 11.36 4.31 11.33
C THR A 41 10.95 5.67 11.88
N THR A 42 11.71 6.19 12.85
CA THR A 42 11.46 7.53 13.41
C THR A 42 11.54 8.60 12.32
N GLY A 43 10.49 9.42 12.20
CA GLY A 43 10.38 10.45 11.16
C GLY A 43 10.11 9.89 9.75
N GLY A 44 9.85 8.60 9.64
CA GLY A 44 9.37 7.97 8.42
C GLY A 44 7.88 8.21 8.20
N LEU A 45 7.37 7.66 7.10
CA LEU A 45 5.96 7.72 6.76
C LEU A 45 5.13 6.85 7.72
N GLU A 46 4.13 7.47 8.33
CA GLU A 46 3.18 6.82 9.25
C GLU A 46 1.86 6.50 8.56
N ILE A 47 1.05 5.64 9.20
CA ILE A 47 -0.19 5.12 8.63
C ILE A 47 -1.19 6.21 8.24
N ASP A 48 -1.34 7.26 9.05
CA ASP A 48 -2.27 8.34 8.75
C ASP A 48 -1.87 9.11 7.48
N GLU A 49 -0.57 9.31 7.28
CA GLU A 49 -0.05 9.89 6.05
C GLU A 49 -0.26 8.96 4.86
N ALA A 50 -0.07 7.65 5.03
CA ALA A 50 -0.34 6.65 4.00
C ALA A 50 -1.81 6.68 3.56
N VAL A 51 -2.76 6.77 4.51
CA VAL A 51 -4.19 6.91 4.20
C VAL A 51 -4.45 8.20 3.43
N GLN A 52 -3.84 9.32 3.82
CA GLN A 52 -4.00 10.57 3.07
C GLN A 52 -3.43 10.51 1.65
N ILE A 53 -2.30 9.82 1.45
CA ILE A 53 -1.73 9.58 0.11
C ILE A 53 -2.65 8.67 -0.71
N ALA A 54 -3.21 7.62 -0.12
CA ALA A 54 -4.19 6.76 -0.79
C ALA A 54 -5.42 7.56 -1.24
N LYS A 55 -5.94 8.46 -0.40
CA LYS A 55 -7.03 9.39 -0.75
C LYS A 55 -6.64 10.36 -1.87
N LEU A 56 -5.39 10.82 -1.92
CA LEU A 56 -4.90 11.64 -3.03
C LEU A 56 -4.87 10.85 -4.34
N ALA A 57 -4.42 9.60 -4.30
CA ALA A 57 -4.41 8.72 -5.45
C ALA A 57 -5.84 8.41 -5.94
N GLU A 58 -6.77 8.14 -5.03
CA GLU A 58 -8.19 7.94 -5.36
C GLU A 58 -8.82 9.17 -6.00
N ARG A 59 -8.62 10.36 -5.41
CA ARG A 59 -9.15 11.62 -5.96
C ARG A 59 -8.64 11.94 -7.36
N SER A 60 -7.52 11.35 -7.81
CA SER A 60 -7.07 11.50 -9.18
C SER A 60 -8.04 10.88 -10.19
N GLY A 61 -8.81 9.86 -9.79
CA GLY A 61 -9.69 9.08 -10.66
C GLY A 61 -8.94 8.21 -11.68
N MET A 62 -7.61 8.07 -11.55
CA MET A 62 -6.75 7.41 -12.55
C MET A 62 -6.27 6.02 -12.11
N VAL A 63 -6.48 5.65 -10.85
CA VAL A 63 -5.99 4.41 -10.23
C VAL A 63 -7.16 3.49 -9.93
N ASP A 64 -7.01 2.21 -10.25
CA ASP A 64 -8.05 1.18 -10.10
C ASP A 64 -7.91 0.38 -8.80
N TYR A 65 -6.73 0.35 -8.19
CA TYR A 65 -6.49 -0.31 -6.91
C TYR A 65 -5.24 0.22 -6.18
N VAL A 66 -5.23 0.04 -4.87
CA VAL A 66 -4.06 0.33 -4.02
C VAL A 66 -3.44 -0.97 -3.55
N ASN A 67 -2.14 -1.15 -3.73
CA ASN A 67 -1.37 -2.23 -3.12
C ASN A 67 -0.59 -1.70 -1.93
N THR A 68 -0.53 -2.46 -0.85
CA THR A 68 0.12 -2.04 0.40
C THR A 68 1.43 -2.79 0.65
N SER A 69 2.38 -2.10 1.27
CA SER A 69 3.62 -2.67 1.79
C SER A 69 3.97 -2.06 3.15
N ILE A 70 4.98 -2.59 3.81
CA ILE A 70 5.51 -2.10 5.09
C ILE A 70 7.03 -2.04 5.01
N GLY A 71 7.64 -1.07 5.69
CA GLY A 71 9.08 -0.93 5.83
C GLY A 71 9.82 -0.38 4.61
N ILE A 72 11.13 -0.24 4.79
CA ILE A 72 12.10 0.27 3.83
C ILE A 72 13.22 -0.78 3.71
N ALA A 73 13.58 -1.14 2.48
CA ALA A 73 14.56 -2.21 2.23
C ALA A 73 15.95 -1.94 2.84
N THR A 74 16.31 -0.68 3.06
CA THR A 74 17.63 -0.27 3.54
C THR A 74 17.72 -0.10 5.06
N SER A 75 16.62 0.14 5.76
CA SER A 75 16.62 0.45 7.20
C SER A 75 15.71 -0.46 8.03
N THR A 76 14.62 -0.94 7.45
CA THR A 76 13.64 -1.79 8.12
C THR A 76 13.34 -3.06 7.32
N LEU A 77 14.39 -3.65 6.74
CA LEU A 77 14.30 -4.93 6.02
C LEU A 77 13.68 -6.02 6.89
N TYR A 78 13.88 -6.00 8.21
CA TYR A 78 13.23 -6.93 9.14
C TYR A 78 11.70 -6.80 9.16
N ALA A 79 11.13 -5.65 8.79
CA ALA A 79 9.68 -5.45 8.68
C ALA A 79 9.16 -5.92 7.32
N ILE A 80 9.97 -5.86 6.27
CA ILE A 80 9.64 -6.43 4.94
C ILE A 80 9.80 -7.95 4.95
N GLU A 81 10.90 -8.43 5.50
CA GLU A 81 11.31 -9.82 5.64
C GLU A 81 11.18 -10.28 7.09
N ALA A 82 9.99 -10.09 7.65
CA ALA A 82 9.69 -10.48 9.02
C ALA A 82 10.06 -11.94 9.28
N SER A 83 10.93 -12.15 10.27
CA SER A 83 11.34 -13.47 10.74
C SER A 83 10.13 -14.19 11.38
N MET A 84 10.31 -15.48 11.72
CA MET A 84 9.28 -16.25 12.42
C MET A 84 8.93 -15.69 13.82
N ALA A 85 9.74 -14.76 14.35
CA ALA A 85 9.47 -14.11 15.63
C ALA A 85 8.34 -13.07 15.56
N PHE A 86 7.94 -12.62 14.36
CA PHE A 86 6.84 -11.68 14.20
C PHE A 86 5.49 -12.39 14.19
N PRO A 87 4.48 -11.88 14.91
CA PRO A 87 3.13 -12.44 14.88
C PRO A 87 2.56 -12.48 13.45
N PRO A 88 1.84 -13.54 13.07
CA PRO A 88 1.10 -13.56 11.81
C PRO A 88 0.18 -12.35 11.70
N GLY A 89 0.17 -11.70 10.52
CA GLY A 89 -0.71 -10.57 10.27
C GLY A 89 -0.27 -9.24 10.91
N TYR A 90 0.97 -9.11 11.37
CA TYR A 90 1.51 -7.86 11.93
C TYR A 90 1.31 -6.63 11.04
N ALA A 91 1.23 -6.80 9.71
CA ALA A 91 1.01 -5.73 8.75
C ALA A 91 -0.47 -5.51 8.36
N LEU A 92 -1.43 -6.25 8.93
CA LEU A 92 -2.84 -6.19 8.53
C LEU A 92 -3.54 -4.88 8.88
N TYR A 93 -3.02 -4.14 9.87
CA TYR A 93 -3.56 -2.82 10.21
C TYR A 93 -3.42 -1.83 9.04
N ILE A 94 -2.40 -1.98 8.19
CA ILE A 94 -2.14 -1.11 7.04
C ILE A 94 -3.28 -1.18 6.00
N PRO A 95 -3.56 -2.35 5.38
CA PRO A 95 -4.63 -2.45 4.39
C PRO A 95 -6.00 -2.17 5.01
N SER A 96 -6.21 -2.49 6.29
CA SER A 96 -7.46 -2.15 6.99
C SER A 96 -7.66 -0.64 7.14
N ALA A 97 -6.63 0.11 7.56
CA ALA A 97 -6.72 1.56 7.71
C ALA A 97 -6.90 2.27 6.36
N ILE A 98 -6.13 1.87 5.34
CA ILE A 98 -6.28 2.43 3.99
C ILE A 98 -7.68 2.16 3.45
N ARG A 99 -8.21 0.93 3.62
CA ARG A 99 -9.56 0.59 3.16
C ARG A 99 -10.67 1.39 3.84
N GLN A 100 -10.50 1.78 5.10
CA GLN A 100 -11.48 2.67 5.75
C GLN A 100 -11.44 4.10 5.20
N GLY A 101 -10.35 4.48 4.53
CA GLY A 101 -10.13 5.81 3.99
C GLY A 101 -10.45 5.98 2.51
N VAL A 102 -10.57 4.89 1.73
CA VAL A 102 -10.81 4.93 0.28
C VAL A 102 -11.82 3.86 -0.15
N ASP A 103 -12.56 4.14 -1.21
CA ASP A 103 -13.48 3.21 -1.87
C ASP A 103 -12.74 2.27 -2.84
N LEU A 104 -11.53 2.63 -3.25
CA LEU A 104 -10.69 1.78 -4.11
C LEU A 104 -10.45 0.38 -3.50
N PRO A 105 -10.39 -0.67 -4.33
CA PRO A 105 -9.89 -1.98 -3.92
C PRO A 105 -8.49 -1.88 -3.30
N VAL A 106 -8.33 -2.42 -2.10
CA VAL A 106 -7.04 -2.49 -1.40
C VAL A 106 -6.51 -3.92 -1.41
N VAL A 107 -5.30 -4.07 -1.95
CA VAL A 107 -4.54 -5.31 -2.01
C VAL A 107 -3.54 -5.35 -0.86
N ALA A 108 -3.75 -6.29 0.04
CA ALA A 108 -2.85 -6.54 1.16
C ALA A 108 -1.65 -7.39 0.74
N VAL A 109 -0.44 -7.02 1.18
CA VAL A 109 0.77 -7.85 1.08
C VAL A 109 1.36 -7.99 2.47
N GLY A 110 1.51 -9.23 2.95
CA GLY A 110 1.96 -9.47 4.33
C GLY A 110 2.01 -10.95 4.68
N ARG A 111 2.90 -11.70 4.02
CA ARG A 111 3.26 -13.11 4.30
C ARG A 111 2.08 -13.94 4.84
N PHE A 112 0.98 -13.95 4.09
CA PHE A 112 -0.20 -14.75 4.40
C PHE A 112 0.14 -16.24 4.30
N LYS A 113 0.44 -16.87 5.43
CA LYS A 113 0.79 -18.30 5.47
C LYS A 113 -0.42 -19.21 5.65
N ASP A 114 -1.43 -18.72 6.36
CA ASP A 114 -2.56 -19.52 6.79
C ASP A 114 -3.85 -19.07 6.08
N PRO A 115 -4.67 -19.99 5.53
CA PRO A 115 -5.96 -19.69 4.92
C PRO A 115 -6.87 -18.84 5.82
N THR A 116 -6.88 -19.07 7.13
CA THR A 116 -7.68 -18.29 8.09
C THR A 116 -7.20 -16.84 8.19
N SER A 117 -5.90 -16.58 8.02
CA SER A 117 -5.37 -15.20 7.98
C SER A 117 -5.75 -14.48 6.69
N ILE A 118 -5.90 -15.22 5.59
CA ILE A 118 -6.38 -14.71 4.30
C ILE A 118 -7.88 -14.43 4.40
N GLU A 119 -8.66 -15.33 4.99
CA GLU A 119 -10.09 -15.15 5.23
C GLU A 119 -10.36 -13.97 6.16
N LYS A 120 -9.58 -13.77 7.22
CA LYS A 120 -9.68 -12.58 8.06
C LYS A 120 -9.39 -11.29 7.30
N ALA A 121 -8.41 -11.29 6.39
CA ALA A 121 -8.13 -10.12 5.55
C ALA A 121 -9.23 -9.88 4.51
N ILE A 122 -9.82 -10.94 3.95
CA ILE A 122 -10.98 -10.83 3.05
C ILE A 122 -12.22 -10.36 3.81
N ALA A 123 -12.44 -10.85 5.03
CA ALA A 123 -13.54 -10.47 5.91
C ALA A 123 -13.41 -9.02 6.40
N SER A 124 -12.20 -8.49 6.56
CA SER A 124 -11.96 -7.06 6.76
C SER A 124 -12.07 -6.24 5.47
N GLY A 125 -12.41 -6.88 4.35
CA GLY A 125 -12.71 -6.29 3.05
C GLY A 125 -11.50 -6.11 2.13
N ALA A 126 -10.30 -6.56 2.52
CA ALA A 126 -9.14 -6.54 1.62
C ALA A 126 -9.35 -7.54 0.48
N ARG A 127 -8.99 -7.14 -0.76
CA ARG A 127 -9.03 -8.05 -1.91
C ARG A 127 -7.65 -8.65 -2.14
N ARG A 128 -7.59 -9.94 -2.41
CA ARG A 128 -6.35 -10.61 -2.81
C ARG A 128 -6.19 -10.50 -4.32
N LEU A 129 -5.13 -9.83 -4.77
CA LEU A 129 -4.52 -10.06 -6.08
C LEU A 129 -3.31 -10.97 -5.84
N GLY A 130 -3.27 -12.10 -6.55
CA GLY A 130 -2.34 -13.20 -6.28
C GLY A 130 -0.87 -12.82 -6.43
N GLY A 131 -0.22 -12.47 -5.32
CA GLY A 131 1.24 -12.38 -5.20
C GLY A 131 1.74 -13.34 -4.12
N ARG A 132 2.21 -14.53 -4.52
CA ARG A 132 2.87 -15.49 -3.62
C ARG A 132 4.35 -15.10 -3.55
N SER A 133 4.76 -14.31 -2.57
CA SER A 133 6.16 -13.82 -2.44
C SER A 133 7.10 -14.85 -1.80
N ARG A 134 7.01 -16.12 -2.22
CA ARG A 134 7.67 -17.36 -1.71
C ARG A 134 6.82 -18.21 -0.76
N GLY A 135 6.27 -19.28 -1.33
CA GLY A 135 5.96 -20.54 -0.67
C GLY A 135 6.24 -21.62 -1.72
N VAL A 136 7.18 -22.52 -1.42
CA VAL A 136 7.31 -23.80 -2.13
C VAL A 136 5.97 -24.54 -2.01
#